data_AF-A0A6L3F8L7-F1
#
_entry.id   AF-A0A6L3F8L7-F1
#
_cell.length_a   1.000
_cell.length_b   1.000
_cell.length_c   1.000
_cell.angle_alpha   90.00
_cell.angle_beta   90.00
_cell.angle_gamma   90.00
#
_symmetry.space_group_name_H-M   'P 1'
#
loop_
_entity.id
_entity.type
_entity.pdbx_description
1 polymer ?
#
loop_
_entity_poly.entity_id
_entity_poly.type
_entity_poly.pdbx_seq_one_letter_code
_entity_poly.pdbx_strand_id
1 'polypeptide(L)'
;MNRYFFLVIFLLLLFSSGCSQNAGSVNLSLNETSAEISEMTEEVIRMNNCGGKAESEQVATRSRTIYTEGSGSLGVDGQVIKGEVSAKYGESNNISKSQRLVSPPGTRMQFVLRWTEKTWIGIVTAQGEDEQANYKVSVPVSVELISSKDLGCDTNVDNKTSELIAGNWKGTIQGKVDEFTADIFIMIEDNCEIDAICGTYSVPSLPCSGNLKLGRIDDDTFIFVEQKTNGEDWCGSGDFEYIKPLSNDTLSWEYKNPTDNIESTAILKRDE
;
A
#
# COMPACT_ATOMS: atom_id res chain seq x y z
N MET A 1 55.35 -41.86 -37.42
CA MET A 1 54.97 -40.65 -38.19
C MET A 1 53.52 -40.79 -38.66
N ASN A 2 52.68 -39.87 -38.20
CA ASN A 2 51.32 -39.47 -38.61
C ASN A 2 50.25 -40.54 -38.94
N ARG A 3 49.42 -40.86 -37.95
CA ARG A 3 48.07 -41.45 -38.15
C ARG A 3 46.93 -40.80 -37.35
N TYR A 4 47.18 -39.69 -36.63
CA TYR A 4 46.16 -39.09 -35.74
C TYR A 4 45.79 -37.64 -36.05
N PHE A 5 46.11 -37.12 -37.25
CA PHE A 5 45.83 -35.71 -37.57
C PHE A 5 44.57 -35.48 -38.42
N PHE A 6 43.90 -36.53 -38.90
CA PHE A 6 42.71 -36.39 -39.75
C PHE A 6 41.36 -36.60 -39.03
N LEU A 7 41.35 -37.07 -37.78
CA LEU A 7 40.10 -37.34 -37.05
C LEU A 7 39.61 -36.17 -36.18
N VAL A 8 40.45 -35.15 -35.94
CA VAL A 8 40.09 -34.01 -35.07
C VAL A 8 39.43 -32.86 -35.84
N ILE A 9 39.55 -32.82 -37.17
CA ILE A 9 38.91 -31.78 -37.99
C ILE A 9 37.46 -32.14 -38.36
N PHE A 10 37.06 -33.41 -38.29
CA PHE A 10 35.68 -33.82 -38.58
C PHE A 10 34.75 -33.75 -37.35
N LEU A 11 35.30 -33.65 -36.13
CA LEU A 11 34.52 -33.51 -34.90
C LEU A 11 34.31 -32.03 -34.47
N LEU A 12 35.00 -31.09 -35.12
CA LEU A 12 34.85 -29.65 -34.85
C LEU A 12 33.86 -28.93 -35.79
N LEU A 13 33.28 -29.64 -36.77
CA LEU A 13 32.28 -29.10 -37.70
C LEU A 13 30.83 -29.50 -37.35
N LEU A 14 30.62 -30.19 -36.23
CA LEU A 14 29.27 -30.56 -35.74
C LEU A 14 28.77 -29.68 -34.59
N PHE A 15 29.55 -28.68 -34.15
CA PHE A 15 29.11 -27.68 -33.16
C PHE A 15 28.80 -26.31 -33.76
N SER A 16 28.56 -26.24 -35.07
CA SER A 16 27.99 -25.07 -35.75
C SER A 16 26.59 -25.35 -36.29
N SER A 17 25.77 -26.11 -35.55
CA SER A 17 24.32 -26.05 -35.70
C SER A 17 23.88 -24.67 -35.22
N GLY A 18 23.60 -23.80 -36.19
CA GLY A 18 23.32 -22.40 -35.97
C GLY A 18 22.28 -22.18 -34.89
N CYS A 19 22.62 -21.29 -33.95
CA CYS A 19 21.64 -20.47 -33.27
C CYS A 19 20.96 -19.61 -34.35
N SER A 20 19.97 -20.19 -35.02
CA SER A 20 19.04 -19.46 -35.87
C SER A 20 18.33 -18.46 -34.98
N GLN A 21 18.84 -17.23 -34.93
CA GLN A 21 18.16 -16.06 -34.37
C GLN A 21 16.95 -15.67 -35.24
N ASN A 22 16.11 -16.65 -35.58
CA ASN A 22 14.72 -16.35 -35.83
C ASN A 22 14.17 -16.01 -34.45
N ALA A 23 14.22 -14.73 -34.09
CA ALA A 23 13.31 -14.17 -33.12
C ALA A 23 11.90 -14.43 -33.68
N GLY A 24 11.40 -15.64 -33.44
CA GLY A 24 10.08 -16.05 -33.84
C GLY A 24 9.12 -15.04 -33.24
N SER A 25 8.26 -14.46 -34.07
CA SER A 25 7.15 -13.68 -33.56
C SER A 25 6.31 -14.60 -32.69
N VAL A 26 6.38 -14.42 -31.37
CA VAL A 26 5.42 -15.04 -30.45
C VAL A 26 4.10 -14.32 -30.70
N ASN A 27 3.12 -15.02 -31.27
CA ASN A 27 1.77 -14.47 -31.37
C ASN A 27 1.11 -14.64 -30.01
N LEU A 28 0.61 -13.56 -29.43
CA LEU A 28 -0.23 -13.63 -28.25
C LEU A 28 -1.69 -13.63 -28.68
N SER A 29 -2.51 -14.38 -27.95
CA SER A 29 -3.96 -14.27 -28.04
C SER A 29 -4.48 -13.65 -26.77
N LEU A 30 -5.30 -12.61 -26.93
CA LEU A 30 -6.00 -11.97 -25.83
C LEU A 30 -7.46 -12.41 -25.86
N ASN A 31 -7.89 -13.12 -24.82
CA ASN A 31 -9.28 -13.52 -24.66
C ASN A 31 -9.89 -12.82 -23.45
N GLU A 32 -10.85 -11.93 -23.67
CA GLU A 32 -11.63 -11.32 -22.59
C GLU A 32 -12.58 -12.37 -22.02
N THR A 33 -12.48 -12.63 -20.72
CA THR A 33 -13.26 -13.68 -20.06
C THR A 33 -14.44 -13.11 -19.28
N SER A 34 -14.39 -11.83 -18.89
CA SER A 34 -15.49 -11.16 -18.22
C SER A 34 -16.22 -10.19 -19.15
N ALA A 35 -17.53 -10.03 -18.89
CA ALA A 35 -18.24 -8.84 -19.33
C ALA A 35 -17.63 -7.59 -18.66
N GLU A 36 -17.89 -6.41 -19.22
CA GLU A 36 -17.55 -5.13 -18.59
C GLU A 36 -18.19 -5.05 -17.20
N ILE A 37 -17.37 -4.92 -16.15
CA ILE A 37 -17.83 -4.77 -14.77
C ILE A 37 -17.75 -3.28 -14.42
N SER A 38 -18.87 -2.70 -13.98
CA SER A 38 -18.88 -1.36 -13.42
C SER A 38 -18.67 -1.45 -11.91
N GLU A 39 -17.52 -0.97 -11.43
CA GLU A 39 -17.18 -0.91 -10.01
C GLU A 39 -17.39 0.52 -9.50
N MET A 40 -17.98 0.67 -8.31
CA MET A 40 -18.11 1.96 -7.62
C MET A 40 -17.29 1.91 -6.33
N THR A 41 -16.39 2.86 -6.15
CA THR A 41 -15.57 2.98 -4.94
C THR A 41 -15.69 4.37 -4.36
N GLU A 42 -15.85 4.48 -3.04
CA GLU A 42 -15.86 5.75 -2.33
C GLU A 42 -14.46 6.05 -1.76
N GLU A 43 -14.01 7.29 -1.91
CA GLU A 43 -12.74 7.79 -1.39
C GLU A 43 -13.01 8.99 -0.48
N VAL A 44 -12.43 8.97 0.72
CA VAL A 44 -12.56 10.05 1.69
C VAL A 44 -11.27 10.87 1.69
N ILE A 45 -11.36 12.15 1.34
CA ILE A 45 -10.24 13.10 1.35
C ILE A 45 -10.48 14.11 2.46
N ARG A 46 -9.47 14.31 3.31
CA ARG A 46 -9.52 15.27 4.41
C ARG A 46 -8.49 16.36 4.17
N MET A 47 -8.94 17.61 4.20
CA MET A 47 -8.12 18.79 4.04
C MET A 47 -8.22 19.63 5.31
N ASN A 48 -7.11 19.78 6.02
CA ASN A 48 -7.03 20.67 7.18
C ASN A 48 -6.50 22.03 6.74
N ASN A 49 -7.37 23.03 6.74
CA ASN A 49 -7.01 24.44 6.50
C ASN A 49 -7.30 25.32 7.72
N CYS A 50 -7.27 24.72 8.92
CA CYS A 50 -7.35 25.48 10.17
C CYS A 50 -6.11 26.38 10.32
N GLY A 51 -6.32 27.65 10.63
CA GLY A 51 -5.25 28.67 10.71
C GLY A 51 -4.78 29.23 9.35
N GLY A 52 -5.20 28.62 8.24
CA GLY A 52 -4.95 29.15 6.90
C GLY A 52 -5.68 30.47 6.67
N LYS A 53 -5.03 31.40 5.96
CA LYS A 53 -5.62 32.68 5.54
C LYS A 53 -6.09 32.68 4.08
N ALA A 54 -5.77 31.62 3.34
CA ALA A 54 -6.11 31.42 1.94
C ALA A 54 -6.74 30.04 1.75
N GLU A 55 -7.36 29.82 0.60
CA GLU A 55 -7.89 28.51 0.23
C GLU A 55 -6.76 27.49 0.11
N SER A 56 -7.02 26.26 0.55
CA SER A 56 -6.15 25.11 0.31
C SER A 56 -6.77 24.28 -0.80
N GLU A 57 -5.96 23.79 -1.72
CA GLU A 57 -6.42 23.07 -2.92
C GLU A 57 -5.77 21.71 -3.05
N GLN A 58 -6.54 20.71 -3.46
CA GLN A 58 -6.04 19.39 -3.80
C GLN A 58 -6.74 18.88 -5.06
N VAL A 59 -6.03 18.12 -5.89
CA VAL A 59 -6.60 17.49 -7.09
C VAL A 59 -6.49 15.97 -6.93
N ALA A 60 -7.63 15.31 -6.73
CA ALA A 60 -7.69 13.85 -6.72
C ALA A 60 -7.74 13.36 -8.16
N THR A 61 -6.84 12.45 -8.54
CA THR A 61 -6.72 11.95 -9.92
C THR A 61 -6.60 10.44 -9.94
N ARG A 62 -7.42 9.77 -10.75
CA ARG A 62 -7.22 8.37 -11.14
C ARG A 62 -6.96 8.28 -12.62
N SER A 63 -5.99 7.43 -12.97
CA SER A 63 -5.68 7.10 -14.35
C SER A 63 -5.88 5.61 -14.58
N ARG A 64 -6.07 5.24 -15.84
CA ARG A 64 -6.14 3.84 -16.25
C ARG A 64 -4.99 3.03 -15.63
N THR A 65 -5.33 1.90 -15.03
CA THR A 65 -4.35 0.95 -14.50
C THR A 65 -4.52 -0.40 -15.17
N ILE A 66 -3.40 -1.03 -15.53
CA ILE A 66 -3.34 -2.38 -16.08
C ILE A 66 -2.57 -3.22 -15.07
N TYR A 67 -3.22 -4.24 -14.53
CA TYR A 67 -2.62 -5.26 -13.68
C TYR A 67 -2.49 -6.55 -14.47
N THR A 68 -1.31 -7.15 -14.44
CA THR A 68 -1.07 -8.50 -14.98
C THR A 68 -0.64 -9.38 -13.82
N GLU A 69 -1.51 -10.30 -13.42
CA GLU A 69 -1.18 -11.31 -12.41
C GLU A 69 -0.38 -12.42 -13.08
N GLY A 70 0.89 -12.52 -12.71
CA GLY A 70 1.87 -13.37 -13.38
C GLY A 70 3.04 -12.55 -13.92
N SER A 71 3.94 -12.13 -13.03
CA SER A 71 5.31 -11.76 -13.41
C SER A 71 6.19 -13.00 -13.65
N GLY A 72 5.58 -14.17 -13.89
CA GLY A 72 6.25 -15.25 -14.58
C GLY A 72 6.58 -14.74 -15.97
N SER A 73 7.86 -14.71 -16.30
CA SER A 73 8.31 -14.48 -17.66
C SER A 73 7.67 -15.55 -18.56
N LEU A 74 6.55 -15.21 -19.20
CA LEU A 74 6.15 -15.85 -20.46
C LEU A 74 7.23 -15.46 -21.47
N GLY A 75 8.37 -16.12 -21.38
CA GLY A 75 9.58 -15.77 -22.08
C GLY A 75 10.18 -17.04 -22.62
N VAL A 76 10.05 -17.22 -23.93
CA VAL A 76 11.06 -17.98 -24.67
C VAL A 76 12.35 -17.14 -24.55
N ASP A 77 13.33 -17.60 -23.78
CA ASP A 77 14.64 -16.95 -23.55
C ASP A 77 14.63 -15.55 -22.87
N GLY A 78 13.85 -15.35 -21.81
CA GLY A 78 14.06 -14.22 -20.88
C GLY A 78 13.70 -12.82 -21.39
N GLN A 79 12.99 -12.69 -22.51
CA GLN A 79 12.37 -11.42 -22.92
C GLN A 79 11.03 -11.22 -22.22
N VAL A 80 10.92 -10.16 -21.43
CA VAL A 80 9.69 -9.77 -20.74
C VAL A 80 8.68 -9.20 -21.75
N ILE A 81 7.60 -9.94 -21.99
CA ILE A 81 6.49 -9.52 -22.85
C ILE A 81 5.67 -8.43 -22.15
N LYS A 82 6.09 -7.16 -22.28
CA LYS A 82 5.35 -5.96 -21.85
C LYS A 82 4.57 -5.27 -22.99
N GLY A 83 4.60 -5.84 -24.20
CA GLY A 83 4.32 -5.09 -25.44
C GLY A 83 2.88 -5.10 -25.99
N GLU A 84 2.04 -6.08 -25.69
CA GLU A 84 0.82 -6.29 -26.49
C GLU A 84 -0.52 -5.97 -25.79
N VAL A 85 -0.61 -6.16 -24.46
CA VAL A 85 -1.82 -5.77 -23.70
C VAL A 85 -2.06 -4.25 -23.80
N SER A 86 -0.99 -3.47 -23.98
CA SER A 86 -1.08 -2.03 -24.24
C SER A 86 -1.69 -1.67 -25.59
N ALA A 87 -1.69 -2.54 -26.60
CA ALA A 87 -2.12 -2.21 -27.96
C ALA A 87 -3.65 -2.22 -28.14
N LYS A 88 -4.37 -3.27 -27.69
CA LYS A 88 -5.84 -3.37 -27.83
C LYS A 88 -6.57 -2.22 -27.12
N TYR A 89 -6.07 -1.83 -25.97
CA TYR A 89 -6.60 -0.70 -25.21
C TYR A 89 -5.75 0.57 -25.42
N GLY A 90 -4.77 0.57 -26.32
CA GLY A 90 -3.84 1.68 -26.55
C GLY A 90 -4.48 2.87 -27.24
N GLU A 91 -5.56 2.63 -28.01
CA GLU A 91 -6.37 3.70 -28.61
C GLU A 91 -7.18 4.49 -27.57
N SER A 92 -7.38 3.93 -26.37
CA SER A 92 -7.86 4.63 -25.18
C SER A 92 -6.70 5.41 -24.55
N ASN A 93 -6.28 6.46 -25.26
CA ASN A 93 -5.24 7.39 -24.83
C ASN A 93 -5.65 8.04 -23.49
N ASN A 94 -4.87 7.78 -22.44
CA ASN A 94 -4.85 8.53 -21.19
C ASN A 94 -6.23 8.92 -20.63
N ILE A 95 -7.12 7.93 -20.46
CA ILE A 95 -8.35 8.17 -19.72
C ILE A 95 -7.98 8.37 -18.25
N SER A 96 -7.86 9.65 -17.89
CA SER A 96 -7.68 10.15 -16.54
C SER A 96 -8.93 10.91 -16.15
N LYS A 97 -9.35 10.76 -14.89
CA LYS A 97 -10.41 11.54 -14.28
C LYS A 97 -9.84 12.24 -13.06
N SER A 98 -10.13 13.53 -12.95
CA SER A 98 -9.63 14.37 -11.88
C SER A 98 -10.74 15.23 -11.29
N GLN A 99 -10.72 15.41 -9.98
CA GLN A 99 -11.61 16.32 -9.26
C GLN A 99 -10.76 17.30 -8.44
N ARG A 100 -10.94 18.61 -8.68
CA ARG A 100 -10.36 19.66 -7.85
C ARG A 100 -11.23 19.85 -6.60
N LEU A 101 -10.59 19.89 -5.45
CA LEU A 101 -11.16 20.08 -4.13
C LEU A 101 -10.54 21.34 -3.53
N VAL A 102 -11.38 22.13 -2.88
CA VAL A 102 -10.98 23.41 -2.29
C VAL A 102 -11.50 23.47 -0.87
N SER A 103 -10.59 23.64 0.09
CA SER A 103 -10.90 23.86 1.50
C SER A 103 -10.79 25.36 1.81
N PRO A 104 -11.89 26.03 2.20
CA PRO A 104 -11.85 27.44 2.58
C PRO A 104 -10.90 27.71 3.77
N PRO A 105 -10.41 28.95 3.95
CA PRO A 105 -9.64 29.34 5.13
C PRO A 105 -10.40 29.03 6.42
N GLY A 106 -9.72 28.47 7.42
CA GLY A 106 -10.32 28.22 8.74
C GLY A 106 -11.33 27.08 8.76
N THR A 107 -11.20 26.11 7.84
CA THR A 107 -12.06 24.91 7.81
C THR A 107 -11.24 23.63 7.87
N ARG A 108 -11.87 22.55 8.31
CA ARG A 108 -11.33 21.19 8.24
C ARG A 108 -12.29 20.35 7.42
N MET A 109 -12.11 20.37 6.11
CA MET A 109 -13.06 19.78 5.18
C MET A 109 -12.83 18.28 5.02
N GLN A 110 -13.92 17.52 5.03
CA GLN A 110 -13.97 16.14 4.57
C GLN A 110 -14.79 16.08 3.27
N PHE A 111 -14.18 15.56 2.22
CA PHE A 111 -14.81 15.29 0.93
C PHE A 111 -14.98 13.78 0.76
N VAL A 112 -16.13 13.36 0.25
CA VAL A 112 -16.37 11.97 -0.16
C VAL A 112 -16.58 11.97 -1.66
N LEU A 113 -15.65 11.33 -2.38
CA LEU A 113 -15.70 11.13 -3.82
C LEU A 113 -16.19 9.74 -4.15
N ARG A 114 -17.06 9.60 -5.14
CA ARG A 114 -17.42 8.31 -5.74
C ARG A 114 -16.77 8.20 -7.10
N TRP A 115 -15.93 7.19 -7.24
CA TRP A 115 -15.33 6.80 -8.50
C TRP A 115 -16.14 5.68 -9.13
N THR A 116 -16.48 5.83 -10.40
CA THR A 116 -17.03 4.74 -11.21
C THR A 116 -15.95 4.29 -12.16
N GLU A 117 -15.57 3.02 -12.09
CA GLU A 117 -14.56 2.41 -12.94
C GLU A 117 -15.19 1.28 -13.76
N LYS A 118 -14.73 1.15 -15.01
CA LYS A 118 -15.02 -0.04 -15.81
C LYS A 118 -13.82 -0.95 -15.76
N THR A 119 -14.07 -2.20 -15.38
CA THR A 119 -13.08 -3.25 -15.25
C THR A 119 -13.32 -4.32 -16.32
N TRP A 120 -12.25 -4.71 -17.00
CA TRP A 120 -12.21 -5.88 -17.88
C TRP A 120 -11.20 -6.87 -17.34
N ILE A 121 -11.59 -8.13 -17.27
CA ILE A 121 -10.73 -9.25 -16.91
C ILE A 121 -10.62 -10.16 -18.13
N GLY A 122 -9.40 -10.60 -18.40
CA GLY A 122 -9.15 -11.55 -19.47
C GLY A 122 -7.92 -12.38 -19.21
N ILE A 123 -7.63 -13.23 -20.19
CA ILE A 123 -6.51 -14.14 -20.19
C ILE A 123 -5.63 -13.81 -21.40
N VAL A 124 -4.32 -13.75 -21.17
CA VAL A 124 -3.30 -13.74 -22.22
C VAL A 124 -2.79 -15.16 -22.38
N THR A 125 -2.78 -15.67 -23.60
CA THR A 125 -2.12 -16.95 -23.94
C THR A 125 -1.03 -16.69 -24.98
N ALA A 126 0.14 -17.32 -24.80
CA ALA A 126 1.21 -17.30 -25.79
C ALA A 126 1.06 -18.51 -26.72
N GLN A 127 1.09 -18.28 -28.04
CA GLN A 127 0.94 -19.38 -29.00
C GLN A 127 2.09 -20.38 -28.86
N GLY A 128 1.76 -21.63 -28.52
CA GLY A 128 2.74 -22.72 -28.33
C GLY A 128 3.05 -23.04 -26.88
N GLU A 129 2.51 -22.27 -25.93
CA GLU A 129 2.64 -22.51 -24.49
C GLU A 129 1.29 -22.89 -23.88
N ASP A 130 1.30 -23.80 -22.90
CA ASP A 130 0.11 -24.15 -22.10
C ASP A 130 -0.14 -23.13 -20.97
N GLU A 131 0.81 -22.21 -20.76
CA GLU A 131 0.74 -21.20 -19.71
C GLU A 131 -0.21 -20.05 -20.10
N GLN A 132 -0.99 -19.61 -19.11
CA GLN A 132 -1.97 -18.54 -19.23
C GLN A 132 -1.72 -17.52 -18.13
N ALA A 133 -1.83 -16.23 -18.46
CA ALA A 133 -1.74 -15.14 -17.49
C ALA A 133 -3.06 -14.37 -17.44
N ASN A 134 -3.51 -14.04 -16.23
CA ASN A 134 -4.69 -13.19 -16.05
C ASN A 134 -4.27 -11.73 -16.15
N TYR A 135 -5.10 -10.91 -16.79
CA TYR A 135 -4.96 -9.47 -16.76
C TYR A 135 -6.26 -8.81 -16.32
N LYS A 136 -6.13 -7.67 -15.63
CA LYS A 136 -7.21 -6.80 -15.20
C LYS A 136 -6.90 -5.38 -15.70
N VAL A 137 -7.79 -4.80 -16.49
CA VAL A 137 -7.72 -3.38 -16.87
C VAL A 137 -8.85 -2.64 -16.17
N SER A 138 -8.52 -1.60 -15.42
CA SER A 138 -9.51 -0.71 -14.79
C SER A 138 -9.36 0.70 -15.35
N VAL A 139 -10.46 1.27 -15.84
CA VAL A 139 -10.52 2.60 -16.44
C VAL A 139 -11.52 3.47 -15.68
N PRO A 140 -11.12 4.64 -15.19
CA PRO A 140 -12.04 5.56 -14.53
C PRO A 140 -13.00 6.20 -15.53
N VAL A 141 -14.30 6.05 -15.29
CA VAL A 141 -15.38 6.58 -16.13
C VAL A 141 -15.83 7.94 -15.63
N SER A 142 -16.04 8.07 -14.33
CA SER A 142 -16.50 9.30 -13.69
C SER A 142 -16.00 9.42 -12.26
N VAL A 143 -15.95 10.66 -11.79
CA VAL A 143 -15.77 11.01 -10.38
C VAL A 143 -16.89 11.97 -9.99
N GLU A 144 -17.54 11.73 -8.86
CA GLU A 144 -18.63 12.54 -8.34
C GLU A 144 -18.33 12.94 -6.89
N LEU A 145 -18.52 14.22 -6.55
CA LEU A 145 -18.47 14.68 -5.17
C LEU A 145 -19.81 14.36 -4.49
N ILE A 146 -19.82 13.36 -3.61
CA ILE A 146 -21.00 12.88 -2.89
C ILE A 146 -21.28 13.74 -1.65
N SER A 147 -20.23 14.11 -0.92
CA SER A 147 -20.36 14.88 0.29
C SER A 147 -19.18 15.83 0.48
N SER A 148 -19.48 17.01 1.02
CA SER A 148 -18.51 17.98 1.51
C SER A 148 -18.99 18.45 2.87
N LYS A 149 -18.23 18.14 3.90
CA LYS A 149 -18.56 18.47 5.29
C LYS A 149 -17.40 19.19 5.93
N ASP A 150 -17.66 20.38 6.46
CA ASP A 150 -16.74 20.99 7.42
C ASP A 150 -16.84 20.24 8.74
N LEU A 151 -15.72 19.67 9.18
CA LEU A 151 -15.59 19.02 10.49
C LEU A 151 -15.35 20.05 11.60
N GLY A 152 -15.32 21.34 11.26
CA GLY A 152 -15.01 22.44 12.15
C GLY A 152 -13.51 22.53 12.38
N CYS A 153 -13.02 23.76 12.42
CA CYS A 153 -11.83 24.06 13.18
C CYS A 153 -12.29 24.36 14.59
N ASP A 154 -12.24 23.37 15.47
CA ASP A 154 -12.41 23.70 16.88
C ASP A 154 -11.30 24.72 17.16
N THR A 155 -11.66 25.94 17.54
CA THR A 155 -10.67 26.89 18.09
C THR A 155 -10.15 26.40 19.44
N ASN A 156 -10.61 25.23 19.89
CA ASN A 156 -10.07 24.41 20.97
C ASN A 156 -9.32 23.16 20.44
N VAL A 157 -9.00 23.05 19.14
CA VAL A 157 -7.89 22.19 18.65
C VAL A 157 -6.53 22.82 19.03
N ASP A 158 -6.52 23.84 19.90
CA ASP A 158 -5.33 24.53 20.40
C ASP A 158 -4.44 23.69 21.34
N ASN A 159 -4.73 22.41 21.59
CA ASN A 159 -3.78 21.42 22.11
C ASN A 159 -4.48 20.06 22.24
N LYS A 160 -4.71 19.33 21.14
CA LYS A 160 -4.76 17.85 21.26
C LYS A 160 -3.32 17.37 21.47
N THR A 161 -2.82 17.66 22.66
CA THR A 161 -1.54 17.21 23.15
C THR A 161 -1.63 15.72 23.41
N SER A 162 -0.47 15.06 23.47
CA SER A 162 -0.41 13.70 23.99
C SER A 162 -0.92 13.58 25.43
N GLU A 163 -1.23 14.68 26.14
CA GLU A 163 -1.82 14.66 27.48
C GLU A 163 -3.06 13.75 27.58
N LEU A 164 -3.86 13.64 26.51
CA LEU A 164 -5.03 12.75 26.47
C LEU A 164 -4.68 11.26 26.52
N ILE A 165 -3.46 10.91 26.10
CA ILE A 165 -2.96 9.53 26.02
C ILE A 165 -1.69 9.33 26.85
N ALA A 166 -1.24 10.34 27.59
CA ALA A 166 -0.01 10.31 28.36
C ALA A 166 -0.14 9.34 29.56
N GLY A 167 0.97 8.69 29.87
CA GLY A 167 1.09 7.76 30.97
C GLY A 167 1.63 6.39 30.56
N ASN A 168 1.63 5.48 31.54
CA ASN A 168 1.98 4.08 31.34
C ASN A 168 0.70 3.29 31.09
N TRP A 169 0.76 2.41 30.10
CA TRP A 169 -0.38 1.63 29.61
C TRP A 169 0.05 0.19 29.42
N LYS A 170 -0.85 -0.74 29.74
CA LYS A 170 -0.65 -2.17 29.50
C LYS A 170 -1.88 -2.82 28.89
N GLY A 171 -1.66 -3.83 28.06
CA GLY A 171 -2.74 -4.63 27.49
C GLY A 171 -2.23 -5.96 26.96
N THR A 172 -3.12 -6.72 26.32
CA THR A 172 -2.78 -7.97 25.66
C THR A 172 -3.10 -7.83 24.17
N ILE A 173 -2.06 -7.95 23.35
CA ILE A 173 -2.11 -7.97 21.89
C ILE A 173 -2.88 -9.20 21.43
N GLN A 174 -3.69 -9.04 20.39
CA GLN A 174 -4.31 -10.11 19.61
C GLN A 174 -3.88 -9.96 18.15
N GLY A 175 -3.10 -10.91 17.64
CA GLY A 175 -2.72 -10.96 16.23
C GLY A 175 -3.90 -11.37 15.35
N LYS A 176 -4.13 -10.66 14.24
CA LYS A 176 -5.26 -10.99 13.33
C LYS A 176 -4.99 -12.20 12.44
N VAL A 177 -3.74 -12.47 12.08
CA VAL A 177 -3.36 -13.52 11.12
C VAL A 177 -2.91 -14.81 11.82
N ASP A 178 -2.02 -14.70 12.80
CA ASP A 178 -1.34 -15.88 13.39
C ASP A 178 -1.90 -16.32 14.76
N GLU A 179 -3.10 -15.85 15.14
CA GLU A 179 -3.79 -16.18 16.41
C GLU A 179 -2.90 -16.12 17.67
N PHE A 180 -1.88 -15.26 17.69
CA PHE A 180 -1.01 -15.12 18.87
C PHE A 180 -1.54 -14.07 19.85
N THR A 181 -1.11 -14.21 21.10
CA THR A 181 -1.29 -13.20 22.13
C THR A 181 0.01 -12.89 22.85
N ALA A 182 0.20 -11.64 23.25
CA ALA A 182 1.36 -11.17 23.98
C ALA A 182 1.01 -9.95 24.82
N ASP A 183 1.64 -9.77 25.97
CA ASP A 183 1.44 -8.57 26.77
C ASP A 183 2.28 -7.42 26.19
N ILE A 184 1.66 -6.23 26.10
CA ILE A 184 2.30 -5.00 25.64
C ILE A 184 2.27 -3.95 26.74
N PHE A 185 3.38 -3.22 26.85
CA PHE A 185 3.55 -2.06 27.69
C PHE A 185 3.89 -0.86 26.82
N ILE A 186 3.19 0.25 27.03
CA ILE A 186 3.41 1.51 26.31
C ILE A 186 3.56 2.62 27.34
N MET A 187 4.60 3.43 27.19
CA MET A 187 4.76 4.70 27.89
C MET A 187 4.59 5.81 26.87
N ILE A 188 3.78 6.82 27.18
CA ILE A 188 3.62 8.02 26.34
C ILE A 188 3.88 9.25 27.22
N GLU A 189 4.80 10.09 26.77
CA GLU A 189 5.12 11.37 27.40
C GLU A 189 4.00 12.38 27.15
N ASP A 190 3.80 13.29 28.10
CA ASP A 190 2.93 14.45 27.91
C ASP A 190 3.57 15.46 26.94
N ASN A 191 2.76 16.37 26.41
CA ASN A 191 3.24 17.48 25.55
C ASN A 191 4.14 17.07 24.36
N CYS A 192 3.87 15.91 23.78
CA CYS A 192 4.54 15.40 22.60
C CYS A 192 4.34 16.30 21.38
N GLU A 193 5.42 16.62 20.69
CA GLU A 193 5.40 17.31 19.40
C GLU A 193 5.38 16.32 18.22
N ILE A 194 4.77 16.74 17.10
CA ILE A 194 4.87 15.99 15.84
C ILE A 194 6.36 15.86 15.45
N ASP A 195 6.73 14.68 14.97
CA ASP A 195 8.09 14.24 14.62
C ASP A 195 9.07 14.09 15.80
N ALA A 196 8.63 14.26 17.04
CA ALA A 196 9.43 13.95 18.23
C ALA A 196 9.22 12.50 18.70
N ILE A 197 10.21 11.99 19.45
CA ILE A 197 10.07 10.76 20.22
C ILE A 197 9.27 11.08 21.46
N CYS A 198 8.20 10.33 21.68
CA CYS A 198 7.18 10.68 22.67
C CYS A 198 6.73 9.51 23.52
N GLY A 199 7.49 8.41 23.47
CA GLY A 199 7.11 7.22 24.17
C GLY A 199 7.97 6.03 23.80
N THR A 200 7.65 4.92 24.43
CA THR A 200 8.29 3.63 24.22
C THR A 200 7.26 2.53 24.24
N TYR A 201 7.53 1.45 23.51
CA TYR A 201 6.77 0.21 23.59
C TYR A 201 7.67 -0.94 24.03
N SER A 202 7.07 -1.97 24.63
CA SER A 202 7.74 -3.20 25.01
C SER A 202 6.77 -4.38 24.98
N VAL A 203 7.18 -5.48 24.35
CA VAL A 203 6.46 -6.75 24.28
C VAL A 203 7.39 -7.86 24.83
N PRO A 204 7.43 -8.09 26.15
CA PRO A 204 8.48 -8.89 26.79
C PRO A 204 8.55 -10.35 26.34
N SER A 205 7.42 -10.96 25.96
CA SER A 205 7.39 -12.33 25.45
C SER A 205 7.96 -12.47 24.03
N LEU A 206 8.06 -11.35 23.30
CA LEU A 206 8.52 -11.24 21.92
C LEU A 206 9.89 -10.54 21.81
N PRO A 207 10.65 -10.45 22.90
CA PRO A 207 11.77 -9.49 23.11
C PRO A 207 11.78 -8.16 22.31
N CYS A 208 10.64 -7.64 21.87
CA CYS A 208 10.57 -6.44 21.04
C CYS A 208 10.42 -5.20 21.91
N SER A 209 11.23 -4.17 21.66
CA SER A 209 11.07 -2.86 22.30
C SER A 209 11.67 -1.73 21.47
N GLY A 210 11.10 -0.55 21.60
CA GLY A 210 11.49 0.59 20.78
C GLY A 210 10.91 1.91 21.28
N ASN A 211 11.25 2.95 20.54
CA ASN A 211 10.71 4.28 20.73
C ASN A 211 9.49 4.48 19.82
N LEU A 212 8.59 5.38 20.24
CA LEU A 212 7.43 5.80 19.47
C LEU A 212 7.62 7.25 19.03
N LYS A 213 7.79 7.48 17.73
CA LYS A 213 7.85 8.83 17.16
C LYS A 213 6.46 9.26 16.73
N LEU A 214 5.92 10.36 17.26
CA LEU A 214 4.60 10.83 16.85
C LEU A 214 4.67 11.36 15.41
N GLY A 215 4.00 10.70 14.47
CA GLY A 215 4.01 11.11 13.07
C GLY A 215 2.92 12.12 12.73
N ARG A 216 1.69 11.84 13.17
CA ARG A 216 0.53 12.74 12.96
C ARG A 216 -0.61 12.40 13.90
N ILE A 217 -1.61 13.28 13.94
CA ILE A 217 -2.87 13.08 14.66
C ILE A 217 -4.02 13.22 13.66
N ASP A 218 -4.79 12.14 13.47
CA ASP A 218 -5.96 12.09 12.60
C ASP A 218 -7.22 11.99 13.47
N ASP A 219 -7.99 13.08 13.53
CA ASP A 219 -9.14 13.26 14.45
C ASP A 219 -8.76 13.10 15.93
N ASP A 220 -8.92 11.90 16.49
CA ASP A 220 -8.60 11.49 17.86
C ASP A 220 -7.63 10.29 17.89
N THR A 221 -7.07 9.92 16.74
CA THR A 221 -6.11 8.82 16.61
C THR A 221 -4.71 9.39 16.45
N PHE A 222 -3.85 9.06 17.40
CA PHE A 222 -2.43 9.39 17.40
C PHE A 222 -1.69 8.29 16.66
N ILE A 223 -0.94 8.68 15.63
CA ILE A 223 -0.26 7.73 14.75
C ILE A 223 1.23 7.86 14.99
N PHE A 224 1.80 6.82 15.59
CA PHE A 224 3.22 6.73 15.88
C PHE A 224 3.92 5.88 14.83
N VAL A 225 5.20 6.18 14.63
CA VAL A 225 6.14 5.36 13.85
C VAL A 225 7.08 4.68 14.84
N GLU A 226 7.09 3.35 14.82
CA GLU A 226 8.00 2.57 15.65
C GLU A 226 9.45 2.75 15.23
N GLN A 227 10.32 2.93 16.22
CA GLN A 227 11.76 2.91 16.05
C GLN A 227 12.34 1.83 16.96
N LYS A 228 12.59 0.65 16.40
CA LYS A 228 13.16 -0.47 17.15
C LYS A 228 14.48 -0.05 17.81
N THR A 229 14.60 -0.36 19.10
CA THR A 229 15.85 -0.19 19.85
C THR A 229 16.45 -1.52 20.29
N ASN A 230 15.61 -2.55 20.50
CA ASN A 230 16.02 -3.89 20.89
C ASN A 230 15.01 -4.94 20.39
N GLY A 231 15.49 -6.17 20.17
CA GLY A 231 14.71 -7.29 19.65
C GLY A 231 15.34 -7.88 18.38
N GLU A 232 14.75 -8.97 17.89
CA GLU A 232 15.19 -9.62 16.65
C GLU A 232 14.80 -8.80 15.40
N ASP A 233 15.26 -9.23 14.23
CA ASP A 233 15.02 -8.52 12.97
C ASP A 233 13.53 -8.45 12.59
N TRP A 234 12.73 -9.42 13.04
CA TRP A 234 11.28 -9.45 12.83
C TRP A 234 10.49 -8.52 13.74
N CYS A 235 11.09 -7.99 14.82
CA CYS A 235 10.54 -6.82 15.48
C CYS A 235 10.67 -5.67 14.48
N GLY A 236 9.56 -5.25 13.89
CA GLY A 236 9.53 -4.27 12.83
C GLY A 236 10.16 -2.93 13.22
N SER A 237 10.49 -2.10 12.23
CA SER A 237 10.88 -0.70 12.45
C SER A 237 10.38 0.13 11.28
N GLY A 238 9.77 1.27 11.57
CA GLY A 238 9.03 2.06 10.58
C GLY A 238 7.56 1.64 10.44
N ASP A 239 7.11 0.70 11.25
CA ASP A 239 5.71 0.29 11.36
C ASP A 239 4.88 1.31 12.14
N PHE A 240 3.56 1.22 12.01
CA PHE A 240 2.65 2.22 12.53
C PHE A 240 1.84 1.69 13.71
N GLU A 241 1.82 2.48 14.78
CA GLU A 241 0.88 2.29 15.89
C GLU A 241 -0.21 3.36 15.85
N TYR A 242 -1.46 2.93 16.02
CA TYR A 242 -2.65 3.76 16.04
C TYR A 242 -3.24 3.72 17.44
N ILE A 243 -3.15 4.84 18.15
CA ILE A 243 -3.57 4.95 19.54
C ILE A 243 -4.72 5.94 19.64
N LYS A 244 -5.83 5.53 20.22
CA LYS A 244 -7.03 6.37 20.36
C LYS A 244 -7.62 6.27 21.77
N PRO A 245 -7.90 7.39 22.45
CA PRO A 245 -8.54 7.37 23.75
C PRO A 245 -10.00 6.92 23.64
N LEU A 246 -10.44 6.14 24.62
CA LEU A 246 -11.81 5.66 24.78
C LEU A 246 -12.48 6.35 25.98
N SER A 247 -13.81 6.22 26.12
CA SER A 247 -14.60 6.93 27.13
C SER A 247 -14.42 6.47 28.58
N ASN A 248 -13.63 5.44 28.82
CA ASN A 248 -13.48 4.74 30.10
C ASN A 248 -12.02 4.73 30.62
N ASP A 249 -11.23 5.77 30.31
CA ASP A 249 -9.80 5.87 30.63
C ASP A 249 -9.01 4.62 30.16
N THR A 250 -9.34 4.16 28.96
CA THR A 250 -8.58 3.13 28.24
C THR A 250 -8.19 3.66 26.86
N LEU A 251 -7.19 3.02 26.26
CA LEU A 251 -6.80 3.29 24.87
C LEU A 251 -7.15 2.08 24.01
N SER A 252 -7.68 2.32 22.81
CA SER A 252 -7.56 1.33 21.74
C SER A 252 -6.18 1.48 21.11
N TRP A 253 -5.52 0.36 20.90
CA TRP A 253 -4.22 0.27 20.23
C TRP A 253 -4.34 -0.69 19.05
N GLU A 254 -3.79 -0.29 17.91
CA GLU A 254 -3.67 -1.12 16.71
C GLU A 254 -2.27 -0.94 16.12
N TYR A 255 -1.63 -2.04 15.77
CA TYR A 255 -0.37 -2.06 15.03
C TYR A 255 -0.64 -2.48 13.58
N LYS A 256 0.03 -1.82 12.62
CA LYS A 256 0.02 -2.21 11.21
C LYS A 256 1.40 -2.12 10.57
N ASN A 257 1.81 -3.20 9.94
CA ASN A 257 2.89 -3.23 8.97
C ASN A 257 2.29 -3.26 7.54
N PRO A 258 2.42 -2.18 6.75
CA PRO A 258 1.81 -2.10 5.43
C PRO A 258 2.49 -2.99 4.38
N THR A 259 3.71 -3.47 4.65
CA THR A 259 4.48 -4.31 3.71
C THR A 259 4.02 -5.76 3.79
N ASP A 260 3.89 -6.27 5.00
CA ASP A 260 3.63 -7.69 5.26
C ASP A 260 2.16 -7.98 5.62
N ASN A 261 1.31 -6.95 5.63
CA ASN A 261 -0.11 -7.04 6.01
C ASN A 261 -0.30 -7.66 7.41
N ILE A 262 0.64 -7.40 8.32
CA ILE A 262 0.59 -7.85 9.71
C ILE A 262 -0.18 -6.79 10.50
N GLU A 263 -1.21 -7.24 11.21
CA GLU A 263 -2.03 -6.40 12.05
C GLU A 263 -2.26 -7.05 13.41
N SER A 264 -2.27 -6.23 14.46
CA SER A 264 -2.63 -6.67 15.80
C SER A 264 -3.34 -5.57 16.58
N THR A 265 -4.14 -5.94 17.58
CA THR A 265 -4.94 -4.98 18.36
C THR A 265 -4.88 -5.26 19.85
N ALA A 266 -5.12 -4.23 20.66
CA ALA A 266 -5.23 -4.34 22.10
C ALA A 266 -6.15 -3.25 22.66
N ILE A 267 -6.72 -3.51 23.84
CA ILE A 267 -7.28 -2.48 24.70
C ILE A 267 -6.30 -2.27 25.85
N LEU A 268 -5.75 -1.07 25.95
CA LEU A 268 -4.77 -0.73 26.95
C LEU A 268 -5.44 -0.07 28.15
N LYS A 269 -5.06 -0.51 29.34
CA LYS A 269 -5.45 0.08 30.61
C LYS A 269 -4.25 0.78 31.22
N ARG A 270 -4.51 1.86 31.95
CA ARG A 270 -3.48 2.58 32.69
C ARG A 270 -2.78 1.62 33.65
N ASP A 271 -1.45 1.65 33.67
CA ASP A 271 -0.63 0.93 34.64
C ASP A 271 -0.39 1.86 35.82
N GLU A 272 -1.09 1.59 36.94
CA GLU A 272 -1.01 2.36 38.20
C GLU A 272 0.28 2.08 38.98
#